data_AF-A0A7C4WGN1-F1
#
_entry.id   AF-A0A7C4WGN1-F1
#
_cell.length_a   1.000
_cell.length_b   1.000
_cell.length_c   1.000
_cell.angle_alpha   90.00
_cell.angle_beta   90.00
_cell.angle_gamma   90.00
#
_symmetry.space_group_name_H-M   'P 1'
#
loop_
_entity.id
_entity.type
_entity.pdbx_description
1 polymer ?
#
loop_
_entity_poly.entity_id
_entity_poly.type
_entity_poly.pdbx_seq_one_letter_code
_entity_poly.pdbx_strand_id
1 'polypeptide(L)'
;MSCRYFEKMLIDLLYKPEYLGRISLPKLRSIFSHMGQGELEKCLEELAKSGGGWEVRNGYLINKSIVRDVLNNEGRRIESEIEEIEKSLKILRQEIDIIEDVRRLWIDPLLKGDWSPEVKLHIYTIWSEKLNSILNEVKDKEKEFKCLRDILKKIDAEMQESFVEYG
;
A
#
# COMPACT_ATOMS: atom_id res chain seq x y z
N MET A 1 5.96 -26.73 24.19
CA MET A 1 5.91 -25.26 24.20
C MET A 1 4.78 -24.82 25.13
N SER A 2 4.79 -23.62 25.74
CA SER A 2 3.63 -23.17 26.54
C SER A 2 2.64 -22.39 25.67
N CYS A 3 1.34 -22.50 25.93
CA CYS A 3 0.33 -21.78 25.14
C CYS A 3 0.46 -20.26 25.25
N ARG A 4 1.01 -19.73 26.36
CA ARG A 4 1.38 -18.30 26.47
C ARG A 4 2.51 -17.89 25.53
N TYR A 5 3.51 -18.75 25.34
CA TYR A 5 4.59 -18.47 24.40
C TYR A 5 4.11 -18.54 22.96
N PHE A 6 3.23 -19.51 22.65
CA PHE A 6 2.53 -19.59 21.38
C PHE A 6 1.71 -18.34 21.08
N GLU A 7 0.89 -17.89 22.04
CA GLU A 7 0.08 -16.66 21.91
C GLU A 7 0.96 -15.46 21.55
N LYS A 8 2.09 -15.27 22.25
CA LYS A 8 3.02 -14.19 21.94
C LYS A 8 3.56 -14.28 20.50
N MET A 9 4.02 -15.45 20.08
CA MET A 9 4.52 -15.66 18.72
C MET A 9 3.44 -15.41 17.66
N LEU A 10 2.21 -15.81 17.95
CA LEU A 10 1.06 -15.59 17.08
C LEU A 10 0.74 -14.10 16.96
N ILE A 11 0.73 -13.36 18.07
CA ILE A 11 0.53 -11.91 18.06
C ILE A 11 1.60 -11.24 17.19
N ASP A 12 2.88 -11.53 17.44
CA ASP A 12 4.01 -10.97 16.68
C ASP A 12 3.90 -11.29 15.17
N LEU A 13 3.37 -12.47 14.82
CA LEU A 13 3.11 -12.87 13.45
C LEU A 13 1.98 -12.04 12.82
N LEU A 14 0.88 -11.85 13.55
CA LEU A 14 -0.31 -11.15 13.04
C LEU A 14 -0.11 -9.65 12.85
N TYR A 15 0.86 -9.05 13.55
CA TYR A 15 1.29 -7.67 13.32
C TYR A 15 2.08 -7.45 12.03
N LYS A 16 2.47 -8.51 11.31
CA LYS A 16 3.12 -8.33 10.02
C LYS A 16 2.10 -7.97 8.93
N PRO A 17 2.44 -7.06 7.99
CA PRO A 17 1.49 -6.56 6.99
C PRO A 17 0.82 -7.65 6.14
N GLU A 18 1.51 -8.76 5.88
CA GLU A 18 0.98 -9.84 5.03
C GLU A 18 -0.18 -10.63 5.67
N TYR A 19 -0.38 -10.53 6.98
CA TYR A 19 -1.47 -11.24 7.69
C TYR A 19 -2.64 -10.33 8.05
N LEU A 20 -2.46 -9.01 8.09
CA LEU A 20 -3.52 -8.04 8.41
C LEU A 20 -4.34 -8.43 9.66
N GLY A 21 -3.66 -8.90 10.70
CA GLY A 21 -4.29 -9.32 11.95
C GLY A 21 -5.10 -10.63 11.92
N ARG A 22 -5.11 -11.37 10.80
CA ARG A 22 -5.81 -12.67 10.66
C ARG A 22 -4.93 -13.73 10.01
N ILE A 23 -5.12 -15.00 10.40
CA ILE A 23 -4.39 -16.11 9.77
C ILE A 23 -5.29 -17.33 9.56
N SER A 24 -5.18 -17.97 8.39
CA SER A 24 -5.93 -19.19 8.14
C SER A 24 -5.41 -20.33 8.99
N LEU A 25 -6.30 -21.17 9.50
CA LEU A 25 -5.92 -22.34 10.31
C LEU A 25 -4.94 -23.28 9.58
N PRO A 26 -5.09 -23.56 8.27
CA PRO A 26 -4.09 -24.35 7.54
C PRO A 26 -2.69 -23.70 7.54
N LYS A 27 -2.62 -22.38 7.32
CA LYS A 27 -1.35 -21.65 7.32
C LYS A 27 -0.72 -21.63 8.71
N LEU A 28 -1.54 -21.41 9.74
CA LEU A 28 -1.13 -21.48 11.14
C LEU A 28 -0.53 -22.85 11.46
N ARG A 29 -1.22 -23.95 11.12
CA ARG A 29 -0.73 -25.33 11.30
C ARG A 29 0.59 -25.59 10.56
N SER A 30 0.77 -25.00 9.38
CA SER A 30 2.03 -25.10 8.64
C SER A 30 3.18 -24.38 9.36
N ILE A 31 2.94 -23.19 9.90
CA ILE A 31 3.96 -22.38 10.60
C ILE A 31 4.34 -23.03 11.94
N PHE A 32 3.35 -23.50 12.68
CA PHE A 32 3.52 -24.12 13.99
C PHE A 32 3.59 -25.66 13.93
N SER A 33 4.01 -26.22 12.78
CA SER A 33 4.08 -27.67 12.56
C SER A 33 4.99 -28.39 13.56
N HIS A 34 5.96 -27.69 14.13
CA HIS A 34 6.89 -28.19 15.14
C HIS A 34 6.27 -28.42 16.53
N MET A 35 5.09 -27.86 16.84
CA MET A 35 4.44 -28.01 18.15
C MET A 35 3.76 -29.37 18.34
N GLY A 36 3.59 -30.16 17.27
CA GLY A 36 2.75 -31.37 17.31
C GLY A 36 1.26 -31.03 17.30
N GLN A 37 0.47 -31.78 16.53
CA GLN A 37 -0.90 -31.41 16.20
C GLN A 37 -1.81 -31.29 17.45
N GLY A 38 -1.71 -32.23 18.40
CA GLY A 38 -2.52 -32.19 19.61
C GLY A 38 -2.19 -31.02 20.56
N GLU A 39 -0.94 -30.57 20.59
CA GLU A 39 -0.52 -29.43 21.41
C GLU A 39 -1.01 -28.11 20.81
N LEU A 40 -0.91 -27.95 19.49
CA LEU A 40 -1.39 -26.76 18.79
C LEU A 40 -2.91 -26.58 18.93
N GLU A 41 -3.69 -27.65 18.72
CA GLU A 41 -5.15 -27.59 18.87
C GLU A 41 -5.54 -27.27 20.32
N LYS A 42 -4.83 -27.84 21.32
CA LYS A 42 -5.03 -27.49 22.72
C LYS A 42 -4.76 -26.01 22.99
N CYS A 43 -3.68 -25.44 22.46
CA CYS A 43 -3.39 -24.02 22.62
C CYS A 43 -4.40 -23.12 21.91
N LEU A 44 -4.92 -23.53 20.75
CA LEU A 44 -6.00 -22.81 20.06
C LEU A 44 -7.30 -22.80 20.87
N GLU A 45 -7.66 -23.93 21.47
CA GLU A 45 -8.81 -24.00 22.37
C GLU A 45 -8.62 -23.14 23.63
N GLU A 46 -7.42 -23.15 24.22
CA GLU A 46 -7.11 -22.30 25.38
C GLU A 46 -7.20 -20.81 25.02
N LEU A 47 -6.69 -20.41 23.85
CA LEU A 47 -6.82 -19.03 23.34
C LEU A 47 -8.28 -18.61 23.15
N ALA A 48 -9.10 -19.47 22.54
CA ALA A 48 -10.52 -19.18 22.34
C ALA A 48 -11.28 -19.05 23.67
N LYS A 49 -10.85 -19.77 24.71
CA LYS A 49 -11.44 -19.74 26.06
C LYS A 49 -10.86 -18.63 26.96
N SER A 50 -9.76 -17.99 26.58
CA SER A 50 -9.05 -17.03 27.46
C SER A 50 -9.77 -15.70 27.66
N GLY A 51 -10.80 -15.41 26.84
CA GLY A 51 -11.49 -14.12 26.84
C GLY A 51 -10.68 -12.99 26.20
N GLY A 52 -9.49 -13.28 25.64
CA GLY A 52 -8.59 -12.31 25.00
C GLY A 52 -9.02 -11.81 23.63
N GLY A 53 -10.30 -11.98 23.25
CA GLY A 53 -10.84 -11.53 21.95
C GLY A 53 -10.46 -12.39 20.75
N TRP A 54 -9.95 -13.61 20.98
CA TRP A 54 -9.66 -14.59 19.94
C TRP A 54 -10.93 -15.30 19.47
N GLU A 55 -11.12 -15.39 18.16
CA GLU A 55 -12.23 -16.11 17.54
C GLU A 55 -11.77 -16.90 16.32
N VAL A 56 -12.45 -18.02 16.07
CA VAL A 56 -12.31 -18.77 14.81
C VAL A 56 -13.52 -18.49 13.94
N ARG A 57 -13.30 -17.83 12.81
CA ARG A 57 -14.35 -17.47 11.85
C ARG A 57 -13.96 -17.91 10.45
N ASN A 58 -14.83 -18.67 9.79
CA ASN A 58 -14.63 -19.12 8.40
C ASN A 58 -13.26 -19.79 8.14
N GLY A 59 -12.72 -20.53 9.11
CA GLY A 59 -11.42 -21.18 8.99
C GLY A 59 -10.20 -20.27 9.22
N TYR A 60 -10.41 -19.06 9.73
CA TYR A 60 -9.37 -18.13 10.18
C TYR A 60 -9.38 -17.97 11.69
N LEU A 61 -8.20 -17.80 12.26
CA LEU A 61 -8.01 -17.30 13.61
C LEU A 61 -7.86 -15.78 13.55
N ILE A 62 -8.70 -15.09 14.31
CA ILE A 62 -8.83 -13.64 14.30
C ILE A 62 -8.76 -13.14 15.74
N ASN A 63 -8.11 -11.99 15.93
CA ASN A 63 -8.27 -11.20 17.14
C ASN A 63 -8.74 -9.80 16.74
N LYS A 64 -9.96 -9.41 17.14
CA LYS A 64 -10.57 -8.13 16.72
C LYS A 64 -9.73 -6.92 17.11
N SER A 65 -9.03 -6.97 18.25
CA SER A 65 -8.14 -5.88 18.68
C SER A 65 -6.92 -5.77 17.77
N ILE A 66 -6.28 -6.91 17.47
CA ILE A 66 -5.07 -6.94 16.62
C ILE A 66 -5.42 -6.52 15.19
N VAL A 67 -6.52 -7.03 14.62
CA VAL A 67 -7.00 -6.62 13.30
C VAL A 67 -7.19 -5.11 13.24
N ARG A 68 -7.88 -4.53 14.23
CA ARG A 68 -8.10 -3.09 14.29
C ARG A 68 -6.77 -2.31 14.33
N ASP A 69 -5.84 -2.72 15.19
CA ASP A 69 -4.56 -2.04 15.33
C ASP A 69 -3.72 -2.12 14.05
N VAL A 70 -3.67 -3.30 13.43
CA VAL A 70 -2.93 -3.52 12.19
C VAL A 70 -3.55 -2.73 11.03
N LEU A 71 -4.87 -2.77 10.87
CA LEU A 71 -5.57 -1.99 9.84
C LEU A 71 -5.39 -0.49 10.04
N ASN A 72 -5.46 0.00 11.29
CA ASN A 72 -5.19 1.41 11.59
C ASN A 72 -3.76 1.82 11.23
N ASN A 73 -2.77 0.99 11.56
CA ASN A 73 -1.37 1.28 11.28
C ASN A 73 -1.08 1.24 9.77
N GLU A 74 -1.61 0.24 9.06
CA GLU A 74 -1.49 0.14 7.61
C GLU A 74 -2.23 1.27 6.89
N GLY A 75 -3.42 1.65 7.38
CA GLY A 75 -4.16 2.81 6.89
C GLY A 75 -3.32 4.09 6.97
N ARG A 76 -2.75 4.38 8.15
CA ARG A 76 -1.86 5.55 8.33
C ARG A 76 -0.60 5.49 7.47
N ARG A 77 -0.01 4.30 7.29
CA ARG A 77 1.15 4.12 6.39
C ARG A 77 0.78 4.50 4.96
N ILE A 78 -0.36 3.98 4.47
CA ILE A 78 -0.85 4.25 3.11
C ILE A 78 -1.23 5.73 2.94
N GLU A 79 -1.84 6.37 3.95
CA GLU A 79 -2.11 7.81 3.94
C GLU A 79 -0.81 8.63 3.78
N SER A 80 0.24 8.26 4.52
CA SER A 80 1.55 8.91 4.39
C SER A 80 2.15 8.74 2.99
N GLU A 81 2.04 7.55 2.39
CA GLU A 81 2.51 7.30 1.02
C GLU A 81 1.71 8.11 -0.02
N ILE A 82 0.39 8.24 0.19
CA ILE A 82 -0.48 9.08 -0.64
C ILE A 82 -0.01 10.54 -0.58
N GLU A 83 0.27 11.09 0.61
CA GLU A 83 0.76 12.46 0.77
C GLU A 83 2.10 12.70 0.06
N GLU A 84 3.00 11.72 0.09
CA GLU A 84 4.28 11.79 -0.62
C GLU A 84 4.09 11.80 -2.14
N ILE A 85 3.19 10.96 -2.65
CA ILE A 85 2.85 10.95 -4.08
C ILE A 85 2.19 12.26 -4.49
N GLU A 86 1.30 12.84 -3.68
CA GLU A 86 0.68 14.14 -3.97
C GLU A 86 1.72 15.26 -4.05
N LYS A 87 2.67 15.30 -3.11
CA LYS A 87 3.80 16.24 -3.16
C LYS A 87 4.63 16.06 -4.42
N SER A 88 4.92 14.82 -4.80
CA SER A 88 5.70 14.50 -6.00
C SER A 88 4.96 14.89 -7.29
N LEU A 89 3.66 14.61 -7.39
CA LEU A 89 2.82 15.04 -8.52
C LEU A 89 2.77 16.56 -8.64
N LYS A 90 2.71 17.28 -7.53
CA LYS A 90 2.76 18.76 -7.52
C LYS A 90 4.08 19.26 -8.12
N ILE A 91 5.21 18.67 -7.73
CA ILE A 91 6.54 19.04 -8.27
C ILE A 91 6.61 18.76 -9.77
N LEU A 92 6.18 17.59 -10.22
CA LEU A 92 6.22 17.23 -11.65
C LEU A 92 5.33 18.14 -12.49
N ARG A 93 4.16 18.54 -11.98
CA ARG A 93 3.28 19.51 -12.65
C ARG A 93 3.93 20.88 -12.78
N GLN A 94 4.64 21.33 -11.75
CA GLN A 94 5.44 22.56 -11.84
C GLN A 94 6.58 22.44 -12.85
N GLU A 95 7.24 21.28 -12.95
CA GLU A 95 8.27 21.05 -13.97
C GLU A 95 7.70 21.11 -15.39
N ILE A 96 6.49 20.56 -15.61
CA ILE A 96 5.77 20.68 -16.88
C ILE A 96 5.54 22.15 -17.23
N ASP A 97 5.00 22.94 -16.30
CA ASP A 97 4.72 24.38 -16.52
C ASP A 97 6.00 25.13 -16.92
N ILE A 98 7.12 24.88 -16.23
CA ILE A 98 8.43 25.48 -16.54
C ILE A 98 8.90 25.07 -17.95
N ILE A 99 8.79 23.80 -18.32
CA ILE A 99 9.22 23.31 -19.63
C ILE A 99 8.36 23.89 -20.75
N GLU A 100 7.06 24.02 -20.53
CA GLU A 100 6.15 24.68 -21.47
C GLU A 100 6.48 26.16 -21.64
N ASP A 101 6.81 26.86 -20.54
CA ASP A 101 7.26 28.24 -20.60
C ASP A 101 8.58 28.40 -21.35
N VAL A 102 9.57 27.54 -21.05
CA VAL A 102 10.85 27.53 -21.77
C VAL A 102 10.62 27.23 -23.26
N ARG A 103 9.74 26.27 -23.57
CA ARG A 103 9.38 25.96 -24.96
C ARG A 103 8.86 27.21 -25.67
N ARG A 104 7.86 27.86 -25.09
CA ARG A 104 7.17 29.01 -25.68
C ARG A 104 8.10 30.20 -25.86
N LEU A 105 8.94 30.49 -24.86
CA LEU A 105 9.80 31.68 -24.84
C LEU A 105 11.08 31.51 -25.65
N TRP A 106 11.64 30.30 -25.69
CA TRP A 106 12.98 30.08 -26.24
C TRP A 106 13.01 29.11 -27.41
N ILE A 107 12.27 28.00 -27.34
CA ILE A 107 12.32 26.96 -28.37
C ILE A 107 11.48 27.32 -29.59
N ASP A 108 10.24 27.75 -29.39
CA ASP A 108 9.33 28.08 -30.49
C ASP A 108 9.87 29.21 -31.39
N PRO A 109 10.52 30.29 -30.87
CA PRO A 109 11.22 31.26 -31.72
C PRO A 109 12.36 30.66 -32.53
N LEU A 110 13.17 29.76 -31.95
CA LEU A 110 14.26 29.08 -32.66
C LEU A 110 13.73 28.19 -33.79
N LEU A 111 12.62 27.48 -33.53
CA LEU A 111 11.95 26.65 -34.53
C LEU A 111 11.35 27.49 -35.67
N LYS A 112 10.95 28.74 -35.41
CA LYS A 112 10.42 29.67 -36.42
C LYS A 112 11.50 30.46 -37.17
N GLY A 113 12.70 30.60 -36.62
CA GLY A 113 13.81 31.34 -37.25
C GLY A 113 14.48 30.61 -38.42
N ASP A 114 15.57 31.17 -38.96
CA ASP A 114 16.21 30.69 -40.20
C ASP A 114 17.17 29.50 -40.02
N TRP A 115 17.07 28.79 -38.89
CA TRP A 115 17.87 27.59 -38.63
C TRP A 115 17.59 26.49 -39.65
N SER A 116 18.60 25.65 -39.92
CA SER A 116 18.43 24.52 -40.84
C SER A 116 17.35 23.55 -40.33
N PRO A 117 16.60 22.88 -41.23
CA PRO A 117 15.57 21.91 -40.84
C PRO A 117 16.07 20.82 -39.89
N GLU A 118 17.31 20.36 -40.06
CA GLU A 118 17.94 19.32 -39.23
C GLU A 118 18.14 19.80 -37.79
N VAL A 119 18.59 21.04 -37.60
CA VAL A 119 18.76 21.63 -36.27
C VAL A 119 17.40 21.80 -35.59
N LYS A 120 16.39 22.26 -36.32
CA LYS A 120 15.02 22.39 -35.79
C LYS A 120 14.45 21.05 -35.36
N LEU A 121 14.64 20.01 -36.18
CA LEU A 121 14.18 18.66 -35.87
C LEU A 121 14.88 18.11 -34.61
N HIS A 122 16.19 18.33 -34.49
CA HIS A 122 16.96 17.88 -33.33
C HIS A 122 16.49 18.55 -32.03
N ILE A 123 16.35 19.88 -32.05
CA ILE A 123 15.84 20.65 -30.90
C ILE A 123 14.43 20.18 -30.52
N TYR A 124 13.55 20.03 -31.50
CA TYR A 124 12.18 19.54 -31.27
C TYR A 124 12.19 18.15 -30.62
N THR A 125 13.03 17.23 -31.11
CA THR A 125 13.11 15.85 -30.61
C THR A 125 13.53 15.82 -29.15
N ILE A 126 14.63 16.51 -28.79
CA ILE A 126 15.11 16.60 -27.40
C ILE A 126 14.00 17.11 -26.47
N TRP A 127 13.28 18.14 -26.92
CA TRP A 127 12.25 18.77 -26.11
C TRP A 127 11.02 17.87 -25.93
N SER A 128 10.59 17.20 -27.00
CA SER A 128 9.51 16.21 -26.95
C SER A 128 9.87 15.03 -26.07
N GLU A 129 11.11 14.52 -26.13
CA GLU A 129 11.57 13.43 -25.26
C GLU A 129 11.54 13.83 -23.79
N LYS A 130 12.06 15.01 -23.45
CA LYS A 130 12.06 15.51 -22.06
C LYS A 130 10.64 15.68 -21.51
N LEU A 131 9.73 16.27 -22.29
CA LEU A 131 8.32 16.43 -21.88
C LEU A 131 7.63 15.07 -21.74
N ASN A 132 7.82 14.15 -22.69
CA ASN A 132 7.25 12.82 -22.64
C ASN A 132 7.74 12.02 -21.42
N SER A 133 9.01 12.15 -21.05
CA SER A 133 9.56 11.51 -19.85
C SER A 133 8.80 11.93 -18.58
N ILE A 134 8.58 13.22 -18.41
CA ILE A 134 7.89 13.76 -17.22
C ILE A 134 6.41 13.38 -17.24
N LEU A 135 5.75 13.46 -18.39
CA LEU A 135 4.37 13.02 -18.54
C LEU A 135 4.17 11.53 -18.23
N ASN A 136 5.15 10.69 -18.57
CA ASN A 136 5.11 9.28 -18.20
C ASN A 136 5.26 9.09 -16.69
N GLU A 137 6.17 9.81 -16.05
CA GLU A 137 6.33 9.76 -14.59
C GLU A 137 5.06 10.20 -13.85
N VAL A 138 4.41 11.27 -14.33
CA VAL A 138 3.10 11.72 -13.82
C VAL A 138 2.06 10.61 -13.94
N LYS A 139 1.93 9.98 -15.12
CA LYS A 139 0.97 8.90 -15.34
C LYS A 139 1.21 7.72 -14.41
N ASP A 140 2.46 7.35 -14.18
CA ASP A 140 2.77 6.21 -13.31
C ASP A 140 2.47 6.52 -11.84
N LYS A 141 2.78 7.74 -11.38
CA LYS A 141 2.37 8.20 -10.03
C LYS A 141 0.86 8.33 -9.87
N GLU A 142 0.13 8.73 -10.90
CA GLU A 142 -1.35 8.77 -10.86
C GLU A 142 -1.95 7.36 -10.76
N LYS A 143 -1.35 6.36 -11.42
CA LYS A 143 -1.76 4.95 -11.25
C LYS A 143 -1.49 4.45 -9.84
N GLU A 144 -0.30 4.72 -9.32
CA GLU A 144 0.11 4.34 -7.97
C GLU A 144 -0.82 4.96 -6.92
N PHE A 145 -1.06 6.27 -7.02
CA PHE A 145 -2.00 7.01 -6.19
C PHE A 145 -3.40 6.40 -6.19
N LYS A 146 -3.92 6.06 -7.38
CA LYS A 146 -5.23 5.42 -7.50
C LYS A 146 -5.24 4.05 -6.81
N CYS A 147 -4.19 3.25 -7.00
CA CYS A 147 -4.05 1.95 -6.37
C CYS A 147 -4.07 2.06 -4.84
N LEU A 148 -3.26 2.97 -4.27
CA LEU A 148 -3.21 3.19 -2.82
C LEU A 148 -4.55 3.68 -2.27
N ARG A 149 -5.25 4.59 -2.96
CA ARG A 149 -6.60 5.01 -2.57
C ARG A 149 -7.61 3.87 -2.58
N ASP A 150 -7.53 2.97 -3.57
CA ASP A 150 -8.42 1.82 -3.63
C ASP A 150 -8.10 0.81 -2.51
N ILE A 151 -6.84 0.67 -2.10
CA ILE A 151 -6.45 -0.14 -0.93
C ILE A 151 -6.97 0.52 0.36
N LEU A 152 -6.79 1.83 0.53
CA LEU A 152 -7.25 2.55 1.72
C LEU A 152 -8.76 2.41 1.91
N LYS A 153 -9.54 2.55 0.82
CA LYS A 153 -10.99 2.30 0.85
C LYS A 153 -11.37 0.88 1.28
N LYS A 154 -10.58 -0.12 0.89
CA LYS A 154 -10.80 -1.51 1.33
C LYS A 154 -10.50 -1.67 2.82
N ILE A 155 -9.44 -1.05 3.31
CA ILE A 155 -9.11 -1.03 4.74
C ILE A 155 -10.25 -0.36 5.53
N ASP A 156 -10.75 0.78 5.07
CA ASP A 156 -11.87 1.48 5.70
C ASP A 156 -13.14 0.63 5.72
N ALA A 157 -13.45 -0.07 4.63
CA ALA A 157 -14.58 -0.98 4.56
C ALA A 157 -14.43 -2.17 5.52
N GLU A 158 -13.25 -2.82 5.57
CA GLU A 158 -12.97 -3.91 6.51
C GLU A 158 -13.03 -3.45 7.98
N MET A 159 -12.58 -2.22 8.26
CA MET A 159 -12.76 -1.61 9.57
C MET A 159 -14.24 -1.47 9.89
N GLN A 160 -15.05 -0.85 9.02
CA GLN A 160 -16.48 -0.64 9.25
C GLN A 160 -17.26 -1.96 9.44
N GLU A 161 -16.99 -2.99 8.63
CA GLU A 161 -17.59 -4.31 8.82
C GLU A 161 -17.23 -4.94 10.18
N SER A 162 -15.99 -4.74 10.64
CA SER A 162 -15.54 -5.18 11.97
C SER A 162 -16.24 -4.44 13.12
N PHE A 163 -16.90 -3.31 12.86
CA PHE A 163 -17.66 -2.50 13.84
C PHE A 163 -19.18 -2.73 13.82
N VAL A 164 -19.77 -3.27 12.75
CA VAL A 164 -21.24 -3.43 12.62
C VAL A 164 -21.82 -4.61 13.42
N GLU A 165 -21.00 -5.53 13.93
CA GLU A 165 -21.49 -6.63 14.78
C GLU A 165 -21.85 -6.22 16.24
N TYR A 166 -21.81 -4.92 16.59
CA TYR A 166 -22.15 -4.42 17.93
C TYR A 166 -22.94 -3.11 17.90
N GLY A 167 -24.05 -3.08 17.14
CA GLY A 167 -25.11 -2.07 17.24
C GLY A 167 -26.41 -2.69 17.71
#